data_AF-A0A5B8EKI1-F1
#
_entry.id   AF-A0A5B8EKI1-F1
#
_cell.length_a   1.000
_cell.length_b   1.000
_cell.length_c   1.000
_cell.angle_alpha   90.00
_cell.angle_beta   90.00
_cell.angle_gamma   90.00
#
_symmetry.space_group_name_H-M   'P 1'
#
loop_
_entity.id
_entity.type
_entity.pdbx_description
1 polymer ?
#
loop_
_entity_poly.entity_id
_entity_poly.type
_entity_poly.pdbx_seq_one_letter_code
_entity_poly.pdbx_strand_id
1 'polypeptide(L)' 'MFLLILFAVAIYLLVRVFQERGMLPDRPARPRRPGPRRIVAPDDDEDFLRDLDRKRREPEDPETT' A
#
# COMPACT_ATOMS: atom_id res chain seq x y z
N MET A 1 31.86 -16.25 4.86
CA MET A 1 30.70 -15.92 4.00
C MET A 1 29.36 -16.34 4.61
N PHE A 2 29.18 -17.60 5.07
CA PHE A 2 27.91 -18.06 5.64
C PHE A 2 27.38 -17.26 6.84
N LEU A 3 28.25 -16.88 7.79
CA LEU A 3 27.88 -16.02 8.92
C LEU A 3 27.31 -14.67 8.47
N LEU A 4 27.90 -14.06 7.43
CA LEU A 4 27.44 -12.78 6.88
C LEU A 4 26.06 -12.93 6.23
N ILE A 5 25.83 -14.03 5.50
CA ILE A 5 24.54 -14.32 4.88
C ILE A 5 23.47 -14.54 5.96
N LEU A 6 23.79 -15.34 6.98
CA LEU A 6 22.87 -15.62 8.09
C LEU A 6 22.50 -14.33 8.84
N PHE A 7 23.49 -13.48 9.12
CA PHE A 7 23.29 -12.21 9.79
C PHE A 7 22.45 -11.23 8.93
N ALA A 8 22.71 -11.17 7.62
CA ALA A 8 21.93 -10.36 6.70
C ALA A 8 20.47 -10.79 6.62
N VAL A 9 20.20 -12.11 6.57
CA VAL A 9 18.84 -12.66 6.57
C VAL A 9 18.12 -12.36 7.89
N ALA A 10 18.80 -12.51 9.02
CA ALA A 10 18.22 -12.22 10.33
C ALA A 10 17.81 -10.74 10.45
N ILE A 11 18.68 -9.81 10.04
CA ILE A 11 18.36 -8.37 10.03
C ILE A 11 17.22 -8.06 9.06
N TYR A 12 17.24 -8.64 7.87
CA TYR A 12 16.19 -8.43 6.87
C TYR A 12 14.81 -8.83 7.40
N LEU A 13 14.71 -10.01 8.02
CA LEU A 13 13.45 -10.50 8.60
C LEU A 13 12.99 -9.64 9.77
N LEU A 14 13.91 -9.22 10.65
CA LEU A 14 13.61 -8.32 11.76
C LEU A 14 13.01 -7.01 11.24
N VAL A 15 13.69 -6.37 10.29
CA VAL A 15 13.26 -5.10 9.67
C VAL A 15 11.94 -5.26 8.92
N ARG A 16 11.69 -6.41 8.27
CA ARG A 16 10.44 -6.69 7.57
C ARG A 16 9.25 -6.80 8.52
N VAL A 17 9.40 -7.50 9.65
CA VAL A 17 8.34 -7.65 10.65
C VAL A 17 8.00 -6.30 11.30
N PHE A 18 9.00 -5.46 11.57
CA PHE A 18 8.75 -4.13 12.13
C PHE A 18 8.09 -3.16 11.12
N GLN A 19 8.38 -3.30 9.82
CA GLN A 19 7.67 -2.56 8.77
C GLN A 19 6.22 -3.03 8.64
N GLU A 20 5.97 -4.35 8.58
CA GLU A 20 4.62 -4.92 8.49
C GLU A 20 3.74 -4.55 9.71
N ARG A 21 4.34 -4.37 10.88
CA ARG A 21 3.64 -3.94 12.12
C ARG A 21 3.46 -2.42 12.23
N GLY A 22 3.87 -1.63 11.23
CA GLY A 22 3.73 -0.18 11.23
C GLY A 22 4.53 0.54 12.32
N MET A 23 5.51 -0.13 12.94
CA MET A 23 6.32 0.41 14.05
C MET A 23 7.59 1.13 13.58
N LEU A 24 7.99 0.92 12.32
CA LEU A 24 9.01 1.72 11.67
C LEU A 24 8.32 2.75 10.79
N PRO A 25 8.77 4.02 10.78
CA PRO A 25 8.33 4.96 9.76
C PRO A 25 8.62 4.32 8.41
N ASP A 26 7.57 4.23 7.58
CA ASP A 26 7.68 3.81 6.19
C ASP A 26 8.93 4.47 5.61
N ARG A 27 9.81 3.68 4.97
CA ARG A 27 10.91 4.27 4.20
C ARG A 27 10.30 5.42 3.41
N PRO A 28 10.93 6.62 3.36
CA PRO A 28 10.33 7.74 2.64
C PRO A 28 9.97 7.20 1.26
N ALA A 29 8.66 7.03 1.02
CA ALA A 29 8.17 6.55 -0.25
C ALA A 29 8.80 7.50 -1.23
N ARG A 30 9.70 6.97 -2.08
CA ARG A 30 10.43 7.77 -3.08
C ARG A 30 9.41 8.76 -3.62
N PRO A 31 9.64 10.09 -3.50
CA PRO A 31 8.60 11.06 -3.80
C PRO A 31 8.06 10.66 -5.17
N ARG A 32 6.78 10.26 -5.18
CA ARG A 32 6.08 9.86 -6.40
C ARG A 32 6.27 11.09 -7.25
N ARG A 33 7.20 11.05 -8.23
CA ARG A 33 7.39 12.17 -9.16
C ARG A 33 5.97 12.47 -9.59
N PRO A 34 5.47 13.72 -9.46
CA PRO A 34 4.18 14.03 -10.03
C PRO A 34 4.31 13.55 -11.47
N GLY A 35 3.55 12.50 -11.81
CA GLY A 35 3.59 11.95 -13.14
C GLY A 35 3.27 13.09 -14.11
N PRO A 36 3.58 12.96 -15.41
CA PRO A 36 2.94 13.85 -16.38
C PRO A 36 1.46 13.92 -15.99
N ARG A 37 0.92 15.13 -15.77
CA ARG A 37 -0.48 15.33 -15.37
C ARG A 37 -1.29 14.62 -16.43
N ARG A 38 -1.65 13.36 -16.15
CA ARG A 38 -2.46 12.57 -17.05
C ARG A 38 -3.77 13.35 -17.02
N ILE A 39 -4.20 13.81 -18.19
CA ILE A 39 -5.55 14.32 -18.35
C ILE A 39 -6.41 13.08 -18.25
N VAL A 40 -6.63 12.66 -17.02
CA VAL A 40 -7.53 11.59 -16.64
C VAL A 40 -8.91 12.23 -16.64
N ALA A 41 -9.84 11.62 -17.34
CA ALA A 41 -11.22 12.08 -17.27
C ALA A 41 -11.69 11.91 -15.80
N PRO A 42 -12.57 12.77 -15.27
CA PRO A 42 -12.94 12.75 -13.85
C PRO A 42 -13.47 11.39 -13.33
N ASP A 43 -13.89 10.51 -14.23
CA ASP A 43 -14.34 9.14 -14.01
C ASP A 43 -13.22 8.07 -13.97
N ASP A 44 -12.00 8.40 -14.40
CA ASP A 44 -10.85 7.48 -14.45
C ASP A 44 -9.81 7.74 -13.33
N ASP A 45 -10.09 8.67 -12.41
CA ASP A 45 -9.16 9.02 -11.33
C ASP A 45 -9.00 7.88 -10.30
N GLU A 46 -7.81 7.77 -9.69
CA GLU A 46 -7.49 6.71 -8.70
C GLU A 46 -8.49 6.70 -7.53
N ASP A 47 -9.04 7.86 -7.16
CA ASP A 47 -10.01 8.00 -6.09
C ASP A 47 -11.41 7.45 -6.48
N PHE A 48 -11.86 7.69 -7.72
CA PHE A 48 -13.14 7.16 -8.22
C PHE A 48 -13.13 5.62 -8.31
N LEU A 49 -12.03 5.07 -8.82
CA LEU A 49 -11.84 3.61 -8.88
C LEU A 49 -11.82 2.98 -7.48
N ARG A 50 -11.30 3.69 -6.47
CA ARG A 50 -11.30 3.25 -5.08
C ARG A 50 -12.69 3.22 -4.47
N ASP A 51 -13.50 4.23 -4.75
CA ASP A 51 -14.89 4.29 -4.26
C ASP A 51 -15.75 3.17 -4.86
N LEU A 52 -15.53 2.84 -6.14
CA LEU A 52 -16.17 1.68 -6.76
C LEU A 52 -15.75 0.36 -6.10
N ASP A 53 -14.45 0.18 -5.83
CA ASP A 53 -13.95 -1.03 -5.16
C ASP A 53 -14.51 -1.15 -3.73
N ARG A 54 -14.62 -0.02 -3.00
CA ARG A 54 -15.27 0.05 -1.69
C ARG A 54 -16.73 -0.36 -1.77
N LYS A 55 -17.50 0.20 -2.70
CA LYS A 55 -18.92 -0.11 -2.90
C LYS A 55 -19.15 -1.57 -3.35
N ARG A 56 -18.19 -2.15 -4.07
CA ARG A 56 -18.25 -3.56 -4.49
C ARG A 56 -17.92 -4.52 -3.34
N ARG A 57 -17.09 -4.08 -2.40
CA ARG A 57 -16.66 -4.87 -1.23
C ARG A 57 -17.65 -4.80 -0.06
N GLU A 58 -18.30 -3.66 0.12
CA GLU A 58 -19.43 -3.46 1.04
C GLU A 58 -20.70 -3.27 0.21
N PRO A 59 -21.31 -4.35 -0.33
CA PRO A 59 -22.71 -4.25 -0.69
C PRO A 59 -23.44 -4.00 0.63
N GLU A 60 -23.93 -2.76 0.84
CA GLU A 60 -24.89 -2.52 1.91
C GLU A 60 -26.01 -3.53 1.72
N ASP A 61 -26.13 -4.45 2.67
CA ASP A 61 -27.19 -5.45 2.70
C ASP A 61 -28.50 -4.67 2.77
N PRO A 62 -29.36 -4.73 1.74
CA PRO A 62 -30.58 -3.92 1.69
C PRO A 62 -31.65 -4.54 2.60
N GLU A 63 -31.37 -4.63 3.91
CA GLU A 63 -32.29 -5.19 4.89
C GLU A 63 -32.16 -4.44 6.22
N THR A 64 -32.58 -3.17 6.27
CA THR A 64 -33.34 -2.69 7.43
C THR A 64 -34.30 -1.59 6.99
N THR A 65 -35.57 -1.99 6.88
CA THR A 65 -36.78 -1.15 6.85
C THR A 65 -36.88 -0.25 8.08
#